data_AF-A0A0F9CW26-F1
#
_entry.id   AF-A0A0F9CW26-F1
#
_cell.length_a   1.000
_cell.length_b   1.000
_cell.length_c   1.000
_cell.angle_alpha   90.00
_cell.angle_beta   90.00
_cell.angle_gamma   90.00
#
_symmetry.space_group_name_H-M   'P 1'
#
loop_
_entity.id
_entity.type
_entity.pdbx_description
1 polymer ?
#
loop_
_entity_poly.entity_id
_entity_poly.type
_entity_poly.pdbx_seq_one_letter_code
_entity_poly.pdbx_strand_id
1 'polypeptide(L)'
;MSLKKLKTIALACLVAMLMASCGGVTLQSDTIKLTKKQIEEARKQIEEAREKAEEARKKAEEAGEKVKEEPFEEKPLPRATPQVSEDILFTLIYYVGISRKDKRRAVILDLDDDGIEFIPTVRDFEYEILQNVSMEEAIYETEIFFGHEGLITNYYFKKVVGLDGSVIGYEIRPTYIRQFYGHSDPLDIKYSFNRRRVSVFIRLKSRP
;
A
#
# COMPACT_ATOMS: atom_id res chain seq x y z
N MET A 1 -17.30 11.25 19.87
CA MET A 1 -17.02 12.69 19.62
C MET A 1 -16.71 12.88 18.13
N SER A 2 -17.38 13.79 17.42
CA SER A 2 -17.16 13.91 15.96
C SER A 2 -15.80 14.54 15.65
N LEU A 3 -15.16 14.11 14.55
CA LEU A 3 -13.86 14.62 14.09
C LEU A 3 -13.84 16.16 13.96
N LYS A 4 -15.01 16.77 13.72
CA LYS A 4 -15.19 18.22 13.65
C LYS A 4 -14.95 18.90 15.01
N LYS A 5 -15.42 18.31 16.11
CA LYS A 5 -15.19 18.84 17.47
C LYS A 5 -13.70 18.77 17.86
N LEU A 6 -13.03 17.69 17.49
CA LEU A 6 -11.61 17.47 17.80
C LEU A 6 -10.70 18.48 17.07
N LYS A 7 -11.00 18.76 15.79
CA LYS A 7 -10.32 19.82 15.01
C LYS A 7 -10.54 21.21 15.59
N THR A 8 -11.74 21.48 16.11
CA THR A 8 -12.07 22.78 16.71
C THR A 8 -11.27 23.02 18.00
N ILE A 9 -11.12 21.99 18.84
CA ILE A 9 -10.31 22.04 20.07
C ILE A 9 -8.83 22.21 19.75
N ALA A 10 -8.30 21.45 18.79
CA ALA A 10 -6.89 21.56 18.38
C ALA A 10 -6.56 22.96 17.83
N LEU A 11 -7.47 23.55 17.04
CA LEU A 11 -7.29 24.90 16.51
C LEU A 11 -7.32 25.95 17.63
N ALA A 12 -8.22 25.81 18.62
CA ALA A 12 -8.27 26.70 19.77
C ALA A 12 -7.00 26.64 20.63
N CYS A 13 -6.43 25.44 20.84
CA CYS A 13 -5.15 25.28 21.53
C CYS A 13 -3.98 25.93 20.77
N LEU A 14 -3.94 25.78 19.44
CA LEU A 14 -2.89 26.39 18.61
C LEU A 14 -2.96 27.92 18.66
N VAL A 15 -4.17 28.49 18.58
CA VAL A 15 -4.39 29.94 18.68
C VAL A 15 -3.98 30.45 20.06
N ALA A 16 -4.31 29.74 21.14
CA ALA A 16 -3.89 30.12 22.49
C ALA A 16 -2.36 30.11 22.68
N MET A 17 -1.65 29.14 22.08
CA MET A 17 -0.18 29.09 22.10
C MET A 17 0.44 30.24 21.30
N LEU A 18 -0.11 30.57 20.13
CA LEU A 18 0.34 31.70 19.31
C LEU A 18 0.16 33.04 20.06
N MET A 19 -0.97 33.24 20.72
CA MET A 19 -1.26 34.46 21.47
C MET A 19 -0.37 34.60 22.72
N ALA A 20 0.13 33.50 23.29
CA ALA A 20 1.08 33.55 24.40
C ALA A 20 2.50 34.02 23.99
N SER A 21 2.84 33.94 22.69
CA SER A 21 4.14 34.38 22.17
C SER A 21 4.21 35.87 21.82
N CYS A 22 3.07 36.53 21.67
CA CYS A 22 2.99 37.98 21.45
C CYS A 22 2.76 38.66 22.81
N GLY A 23 3.84 39.18 23.38
CA GLY A 23 3.83 39.78 24.72
C GLY A 23 2.80 40.90 24.90
N GLY A 24 2.17 40.92 26.08
CA GLY A 24 1.47 42.09 26.59
C GLY A 24 -0.06 42.06 26.55
N VAL A 25 -0.71 40.96 26.96
CA VAL A 25 -2.12 41.01 27.36
C VAL A 25 -2.28 40.32 28.71
N THR A 26 -2.58 41.10 29.75
CA THR A 26 -3.08 40.58 31.03
C THR A 26 -4.44 39.94 30.78
N LEU A 27 -4.44 38.66 30.44
CA LEU A 27 -5.64 37.86 30.28
C LEU A 27 -6.40 37.82 31.61
N GLN A 28 -7.61 38.39 31.58
CA GLN A 28 -8.56 38.39 32.69
C GLN A 28 -8.67 36.98 33.28
N SER A 29 -8.59 36.90 34.61
CA SER A 29 -8.58 35.66 35.41
C SER A 29 -9.74 34.71 35.10
N ASP A 30 -10.85 35.22 34.58
CA ASP A 30 -12.03 34.43 34.21
C ASP A 30 -11.83 33.61 32.92
N THR A 31 -10.99 34.07 32.00
CA THR A 31 -10.60 33.31 30.79
C THR A 31 -9.76 32.09 31.16
N ILE A 32 -8.89 32.22 32.17
CA ILE A 32 -8.05 31.12 32.69
C ILE A 32 -8.88 30.10 33.47
N LYS A 33 -9.93 30.54 34.18
CA LYS A 33 -10.86 29.62 34.86
C LYS A 33 -11.70 28.82 33.87
N LEU A 34 -12.17 29.48 32.80
CA LEU A 34 -12.96 28.83 31.75
C LEU A 34 -12.15 27.75 31.02
N THR A 35 -10.88 28.02 30.71
CA THR A 35 -9.99 27.04 30.06
C THR A 35 -9.63 25.87 30.97
N LYS A 36 -9.42 26.08 32.28
CA LYS A 36 -9.20 24.98 33.24
C LYS A 36 -10.40 24.02 33.30
N LYS A 37 -11.62 24.55 33.36
CA LYS A 37 -12.85 23.73 33.37
C LYS A 37 -13.00 22.93 32.07
N GLN A 38 -12.71 23.54 30.93
CA GLN A 38 -12.76 22.86 29.63
C GLN A 38 -11.71 21.75 29.50
N ILE A 39 -10.50 21.96 30.03
CA ILE A 39 -9.43 20.96 30.04
C ILE A 39 -9.81 19.77 30.93
N GLU A 40 -10.40 20.02 32.10
CA GLU A 40 -10.84 18.98 33.01
C GLU A 40 -11.97 18.14 32.41
N GLU A 41 -12.94 18.79 31.75
CA GLU A 41 -14.02 18.10 31.03
C GLU A 41 -13.48 17.25 29.87
N ALA A 42 -12.51 17.76 29.11
CA ALA A 42 -11.86 17.01 28.03
C ALA A 42 -11.10 15.79 28.56
N ARG A 43 -10.40 15.90 29.70
CA ARG A 43 -9.73 14.77 30.35
C ARG A 43 -10.72 13.69 30.77
N LYS A 44 -11.85 14.08 31.36
CA LYS A 44 -12.92 13.14 31.74
C LYS A 44 -13.48 12.39 30.52
N GLN A 45 -13.68 13.08 29.40
CA GLN A 45 -14.16 12.45 28.16
C GLN A 45 -13.13 11.48 27.54
N ILE A 46 -11.83 11.77 27.67
CA ILE A 46 -10.77 10.87 27.20
C ILE A 46 -10.73 9.59 28.05
N GLU A 47 -10.87 9.71 29.36
CA GLU A 47 -10.85 8.54 30.25
C GLU A 47 -12.07 7.64 30.00
N GLU A 48 -13.27 8.23 29.87
CA GLU A 48 -14.48 7.48 29.53
C GLU A 48 -14.37 6.76 28.16
N ALA A 49 -13.69 7.39 27.19
CA ALA A 49 -13.45 6.78 25.88
C ALA A 49 -12.44 5.62 25.96
N ARG A 50 -11.46 5.69 26.85
CA ARG A 50 -10.48 4.61 27.08
C ARG A 50 -11.15 3.40 27.73
N GLU A 51 -11.96 3.62 28.77
CA GLU A 51 -12.71 2.54 29.42
C GLU A 51 -13.62 1.81 28.42
N LYS A 52 -14.35 2.56 27.59
CA LYS A 52 -15.20 1.95 26.53
C LYS A 52 -14.40 1.17 25.49
N ALA A 53 -13.20 1.63 25.14
CA ALA A 53 -12.33 0.92 24.21
C ALA A 53 -11.77 -0.37 24.81
N GLU A 54 -11.41 -0.37 26.10
CA GLU A 54 -10.96 -1.57 26.81
C GLU A 54 -12.09 -2.59 26.96
N GLU A 55 -13.30 -2.14 27.28
CA GLU A 55 -14.49 -3.00 27.35
C GLU A 55 -14.81 -3.62 25.98
N ALA A 56 -14.72 -2.84 24.89
CA ALA A 56 -14.91 -3.35 23.54
C ALA A 56 -13.83 -4.37 23.15
N ARG A 57 -12.58 -4.17 23.59
CA ARG A 57 -11.49 -5.12 23.37
C ARG A 57 -11.73 -6.45 24.10
N LYS A 58 -12.12 -6.41 25.38
CA LYS A 58 -12.46 -7.62 26.15
C LYS A 58 -13.62 -8.39 25.51
N LYS A 59 -14.67 -7.67 25.07
CA LYS A 59 -15.79 -8.28 24.32
C LYS A 59 -15.36 -8.91 22.99
N ALA A 60 -14.40 -8.31 22.28
CA ALA A 60 -13.87 -8.89 21.04
C ALA A 60 -13.01 -10.13 21.31
N GLU A 61 -12.25 -10.16 22.41
CA GLU A 61 -11.45 -11.31 22.85
C GLU A 61 -12.35 -12.49 23.27
N GLU A 62 -13.39 -12.23 24.09
CA GLU A 62 -14.42 -13.22 24.46
C GLU A 62 -15.23 -13.73 23.26
N ALA A 63 -15.45 -12.89 22.25
CA ALA A 63 -16.10 -13.29 21.00
C ALA A 63 -15.17 -14.11 20.09
N GLY A 64 -13.87 -13.82 20.09
CA GLY A 64 -12.84 -14.57 19.39
C GLY A 64 -12.67 -15.99 19.95
N GLU A 65 -12.79 -16.16 21.26
CA GLU A 65 -12.65 -17.47 21.93
C GLU A 65 -13.84 -18.43 21.69
N LYS A 66 -14.97 -17.92 21.16
CA LYS A 66 -16.12 -18.74 20.74
C LYS A 66 -16.10 -19.14 19.27
N VAL A 67 -15.14 -18.64 18.49
CA VAL A 67 -14.81 -19.26 17.21
C VAL A 67 -13.91 -20.45 17.54
N LYS A 68 -14.53 -21.55 17.97
CA LYS A 68 -13.89 -22.85 17.77
C LYS A 68 -13.57 -22.90 16.29
N GLU A 69 -12.28 -22.89 15.98
CA GLU A 69 -11.77 -23.24 14.67
C GLU A 69 -12.40 -24.58 14.31
N GLU A 70 -13.53 -24.56 13.58
CA GLU A 70 -13.73 -25.61 12.61
C GLU A 70 -12.46 -25.57 11.77
N PRO A 71 -11.74 -26.69 11.63
CA PRO A 71 -10.55 -26.73 10.80
C PRO A 71 -11.00 -26.23 9.44
N PHE A 72 -10.66 -24.98 9.14
CA PHE A 72 -10.72 -24.47 7.81
C PHE A 72 -9.65 -25.30 7.12
N GLU A 73 -10.07 -26.40 6.51
CA GLU A 73 -9.38 -26.91 5.35
C GLU A 73 -9.32 -25.71 4.42
N GLU A 74 -8.22 -24.94 4.54
CA GLU A 74 -7.68 -24.19 3.43
C GLU A 74 -7.60 -25.23 2.33
N LYS A 75 -8.64 -25.30 1.50
CA LYS A 75 -8.47 -25.84 0.18
C LYS A 75 -7.54 -24.81 -0.43
N PRO A 76 -6.22 -25.10 -0.59
CA PRO A 76 -5.36 -24.14 -1.23
C PRO A 76 -6.02 -23.86 -2.58
N LEU A 77 -6.51 -22.63 -2.76
CA LEU A 77 -6.75 -22.13 -4.10
C LEU A 77 -5.43 -22.41 -4.82
N PRO A 78 -5.44 -23.05 -6.00
CA PRO A 78 -4.21 -23.37 -6.70
C PRO A 78 -3.51 -22.06 -7.06
N ARG A 79 -2.70 -21.52 -6.14
CA ARG A 79 -1.60 -20.62 -6.46
C ARG A 79 -0.68 -21.53 -7.24
N ALA A 80 -0.70 -21.37 -8.55
CA ALA A 80 0.35 -21.89 -9.39
C ALA A 80 1.61 -21.09 -9.05
N THR A 81 2.18 -21.34 -7.87
CA THR A 81 3.49 -20.85 -7.49
C THR A 81 4.44 -21.43 -8.52
N PRO A 82 5.20 -20.60 -9.25
CA PRO A 82 6.19 -21.11 -10.19
C PRO A 82 7.11 -22.10 -9.47
N GLN A 83 7.19 -23.35 -9.93
CA GLN A 83 8.22 -24.29 -9.47
C GLN A 83 9.55 -23.82 -10.07
N VAL A 84 10.26 -22.98 -9.33
CA VAL A 84 11.53 -22.38 -9.72
C VAL A 84 12.58 -22.86 -8.72
N SER A 85 13.75 -23.25 -9.21
CA SER A 85 14.89 -23.67 -8.38
C SER A 85 15.26 -22.57 -7.38
N GLU A 86 15.58 -22.95 -6.14
CA GLU A 86 15.85 -22.02 -5.02
C GLU A 86 17.04 -21.08 -5.26
N ASP A 87 17.94 -21.41 -6.19
CA ASP A 87 19.16 -20.65 -6.47
C ASP A 87 18.97 -19.54 -7.51
N ILE A 88 17.76 -19.36 -8.03
CA ILE A 88 17.47 -18.39 -9.07
C ILE A 88 17.26 -17.00 -8.45
N LEU A 89 18.10 -16.06 -8.86
CA LEU A 89 18.01 -14.66 -8.49
C LEU A 89 17.28 -13.83 -9.55
N PHE A 90 16.65 -12.77 -9.08
CA PHE A 90 15.85 -11.86 -9.87
C PHE A 90 16.27 -10.42 -9.66
N THR A 91 16.14 -9.64 -10.72
CA THR A 91 16.06 -8.18 -10.64
C THR A 91 14.59 -7.76 -10.71
N LEU A 92 14.11 -7.13 -9.65
CA LEU A 92 12.76 -6.56 -9.58
C LEU A 92 12.79 -5.12 -10.10
N ILE A 93 11.87 -4.83 -10.99
CA ILE A 93 11.63 -3.51 -11.55
C ILE A 93 10.22 -3.08 -11.16
N TYR A 94 10.14 -2.18 -10.18
CA TYR A 94 8.90 -1.59 -9.71
C TYR A 94 8.49 -0.45 -10.61
N TYR A 95 7.23 -0.40 -11.02
CA TYR A 95 6.66 0.73 -11.74
C TYR A 95 5.57 1.39 -10.90
N VAL A 96 5.69 2.71 -10.70
CA VAL A 96 4.75 3.52 -9.92
C VAL A 96 4.24 4.67 -10.77
N GLY A 97 2.93 4.92 -10.76
CA GLY A 97 2.38 6.10 -11.42
C GLY A 97 2.93 7.41 -10.83
N ILE A 98 3.25 8.39 -11.68
CA ILE A 98 3.91 9.65 -11.27
C ILE A 98 3.09 10.47 -10.26
N SER A 99 1.76 10.31 -10.24
CA SER A 99 0.93 11.06 -9.30
C SER A 99 0.79 10.32 -7.97
N ARG A 100 0.87 11.04 -6.85
CA ARG A 100 0.53 10.49 -5.51
C ARG A 100 -0.88 9.90 -5.40
N LYS A 101 -1.79 10.24 -6.33
CA LYS A 101 -3.14 9.67 -6.41
C LYS A 101 -3.23 8.47 -7.33
N ASP A 102 -2.18 8.22 -8.11
CA ASP A 102 -2.11 7.11 -9.03
C ASP A 102 -1.62 5.87 -8.30
N LYS A 103 -2.55 4.96 -8.05
CA LYS A 103 -2.27 3.67 -7.39
C LYS A 103 -1.99 2.57 -8.40
N ARG A 104 -1.77 2.93 -9.67
CA ARG A 104 -1.40 2.00 -10.73
C ARG A 104 0.06 1.59 -10.54
N ARG A 105 0.26 0.30 -10.36
CA ARG A 105 1.54 -0.32 -10.05
C ARG A 105 1.72 -1.58 -10.87
N ALA A 106 2.95 -1.90 -11.24
CA ALA A 106 3.32 -3.17 -11.82
C ALA A 106 4.74 -3.54 -11.37
N VAL A 107 5.04 -4.84 -11.37
CA VAL A 107 6.39 -5.33 -11.09
C VAL A 107 6.81 -6.24 -12.24
N ILE A 108 8.04 -6.06 -12.71
CA ILE A 108 8.70 -7.00 -13.63
C ILE A 108 9.81 -7.69 -12.86
N LEU A 109 9.86 -9.02 -12.92
CA LEU A 109 10.96 -9.84 -12.42
C LEU A 109 11.78 -10.25 -13.64
N ASP A 110 12.99 -9.72 -13.73
CA ASP A 110 14.02 -10.08 -14.69
C ASP A 110 14.87 -11.22 -14.11
N LEU A 111 15.25 -12.20 -14.93
CA LEU A 111 15.97 -13.40 -14.50
C LEU A 111 17.48 -13.16 -14.62
N ASP A 112 18.22 -13.06 -13.52
CA ASP A 112 19.59 -12.53 -13.57
C ASP A 112 20.61 -13.41 -14.36
N ASP A 113 20.35 -14.71 -14.53
CA ASP A 113 21.30 -15.68 -15.14
C ASP A 113 20.96 -16.05 -16.61
N ASP A 114 19.97 -15.42 -17.25
CA ASP A 114 19.66 -15.71 -18.67
C ASP A 114 20.47 -14.84 -19.67
N GLY A 115 21.20 -13.85 -19.15
CA GLY A 115 21.99 -12.90 -19.95
C GLY A 115 21.14 -11.94 -20.78
N ILE A 116 19.85 -11.78 -20.44
CA ILE A 116 18.92 -10.82 -21.01
C ILE A 116 18.69 -9.71 -19.99
N GLU A 117 18.71 -8.46 -20.46
CA GLU A 117 18.55 -7.29 -19.61
C GLU A 117 17.20 -6.61 -19.91
N PHE A 118 16.36 -6.45 -18.89
CA PHE A 118 15.13 -5.68 -19.02
C PHE A 118 15.39 -4.20 -18.80
N ILE A 119 15.08 -3.38 -19.80
CA ILE A 119 15.30 -1.93 -19.79
C ILE A 119 13.96 -1.21 -19.66
N PRO A 120 13.69 -0.55 -18.52
CA PRO A 120 12.50 0.27 -18.35
C PRO A 120 12.46 1.39 -19.38
N THR A 121 11.37 1.47 -20.15
CA THR A 121 11.13 2.57 -21.08
C THR A 121 9.82 3.24 -20.69
N VAL A 122 9.93 4.22 -19.80
CA VAL A 122 8.79 4.91 -19.18
C VAL A 122 8.61 6.32 -19.71
N ARG A 123 7.35 6.74 -19.79
CA ARG A 123 6.96 8.14 -20.03
C ARG A 123 6.02 8.65 -18.94
N ASP A 124 5.06 7.82 -18.53
CA ASP A 124 4.00 8.19 -17.59
C ASP A 124 4.18 7.56 -16.19
N PHE A 125 5.35 6.95 -15.93
CA PHE A 125 5.65 6.18 -14.72
C PHE A 125 7.05 6.52 -14.19
N GLU A 126 7.23 6.41 -12.89
CA GLU A 126 8.53 6.28 -12.22
C GLU A 126 8.85 4.79 -12.06
N TYR A 127 10.13 4.46 -11.91
CA TYR A 127 10.56 3.09 -11.63
C TYR A 127 11.70 3.04 -10.62
N GLU A 128 11.75 1.92 -9.90
CA GLU A 128 12.81 1.56 -8.97
C GLU A 128 13.30 0.14 -9.28
N ILE A 129 14.59 -0.13 -9.04
CA ILE A 129 15.21 -1.42 -9.33
C ILE A 129 15.79 -2.00 -8.04
N LEU A 130 15.51 -3.27 -7.78
CA LEU A 130 16.07 -4.06 -6.70
C LEU A 130 16.68 -5.34 -7.29
N GLN A 131 17.96 -5.60 -7.08
CA GLN A 131 18.72 -6.68 -7.73
C GLN A 131 19.07 -7.80 -6.75
N ASN A 132 19.43 -8.97 -7.28
CA ASN A 132 19.88 -10.14 -6.52
C ASN A 132 18.85 -10.63 -5.49
N VAL A 133 17.58 -10.65 -5.90
CA VAL A 133 16.46 -11.00 -5.03
C VAL A 133 16.07 -12.45 -5.26
N SER A 134 15.95 -13.24 -4.20
CA SER A 134 15.42 -14.61 -4.31
C SER A 134 13.93 -14.62 -4.72
N MET A 135 13.40 -15.73 -5.22
CA MET A 135 11.96 -15.82 -5.54
C MET A 135 11.07 -15.53 -4.31
N GLU A 136 11.43 -16.04 -3.13
CA GLU A 136 10.64 -15.85 -1.91
C GLU A 136 10.62 -14.37 -1.50
N GLU A 137 11.79 -13.73 -1.50
CA GLU A 137 11.92 -12.30 -1.23
C GLU A 137 11.23 -11.45 -2.31
N ALA A 138 11.29 -11.86 -3.58
CA ALA A 138 10.63 -11.17 -4.68
C ALA A 138 9.11 -11.15 -4.52
N ILE A 139 8.53 -12.28 -4.09
CA ILE A 139 7.11 -12.39 -3.77
C ILE A 139 6.77 -11.49 -2.58
N TYR A 140 7.55 -11.58 -1.49
CA TYR A 140 7.36 -10.78 -0.28
C TYR A 140 7.39 -9.26 -0.57
N GLU A 141 8.42 -8.80 -1.26
CA GLU A 141 8.57 -7.40 -1.64
C GLU A 141 7.46 -6.94 -2.58
N THR A 142 7.01 -7.80 -3.51
CA THR A 142 5.89 -7.49 -4.39
C THR A 142 4.58 -7.34 -3.61
N GLU A 143 4.33 -8.18 -2.60
CA GLU A 143 3.15 -8.06 -1.74
C GLU A 143 3.15 -6.76 -0.93
N ILE A 144 4.30 -6.39 -0.35
CA ILE A 144 4.49 -5.11 0.33
C ILE A 144 4.28 -3.94 -0.65
N PHE A 145 4.88 -4.03 -1.83
CA PHE A 145 4.83 -2.98 -2.84
C PHE A 145 3.41 -2.70 -3.34
N PHE A 146 2.59 -3.73 -3.55
CA PHE A 146 1.18 -3.53 -3.86
C PHE A 146 0.39 -3.08 -2.62
N GLY A 147 0.76 -3.58 -1.45
CA GLY A 147 0.15 -3.28 -0.16
C GLY A 147 -1.30 -3.75 -0.06
N HIS A 148 -1.87 -3.65 1.14
CA HIS A 148 -3.30 -3.87 1.36
C HIS A 148 -4.14 -2.64 1.01
N GLU A 149 -3.84 -2.00 -0.11
CA GLU A 149 -4.70 -0.93 -0.59
C GLU A 149 -6.03 -1.57 -1.02
N GLY A 150 -7.14 -1.18 -0.38
CA GLY A 150 -8.48 -1.74 -0.61
C GLY A 150 -9.07 -1.53 -2.01
N LEU A 151 -8.24 -1.23 -3.00
CA LEU A 151 -8.54 -1.15 -4.41
C LEU A 151 -7.97 -2.32 -5.23
N ILE A 152 -7.06 -3.12 -4.64
CA ILE A 152 -6.48 -4.31 -5.26
C ILE A 152 -7.20 -5.53 -4.70
N THR A 153 -7.76 -6.37 -5.58
CA THR A 153 -8.48 -7.58 -5.16
C THR A 153 -7.60 -8.81 -5.18
N ASN A 154 -6.61 -8.84 -6.08
CA ASN A 154 -5.68 -9.94 -6.26
C ASN A 154 -4.48 -9.44 -7.09
N TYR A 155 -3.46 -10.27 -7.28
CA TYR A 155 -2.42 -10.08 -8.29
C TYR A 155 -2.25 -11.36 -9.10
N TYR A 156 -1.75 -11.24 -10.32
CA TYR A 156 -1.48 -12.39 -11.18
C TYR A 156 -0.08 -12.31 -11.78
N PHE A 157 0.49 -13.49 -12.02
CA PHE A 157 1.79 -13.66 -12.67
C PHE A 157 1.56 -14.01 -14.12
N LYS A 158 2.35 -13.40 -15.00
CA LYS A 158 2.39 -13.71 -16.42
C LYS A 158 3.85 -13.92 -16.82
N LYS A 159 4.13 -15.07 -17.42
CA LYS A 159 5.48 -15.36 -17.94
C LYS A 159 5.82 -14.39 -19.06
N VAL A 160 7.03 -13.85 -19.04
CA VAL A 160 7.63 -13.17 -20.17
C VAL A 160 8.49 -14.19 -20.89
N VAL A 161 8.20 -14.42 -22.17
CA VAL A 161 8.83 -15.47 -22.98
C VAL A 161 9.76 -14.83 -24.00
N GLY A 162 11.00 -15.30 -24.05
CA GLY A 162 12.03 -14.88 -24.99
C GLY A 162 11.77 -15.32 -26.43
N LEU A 163 12.62 -14.87 -27.35
CA LEU A 163 12.51 -15.19 -28.79
C LEU A 163 12.72 -16.69 -29.08
N ASP A 164 13.44 -17.39 -28.21
CA ASP A 164 13.71 -18.82 -28.29
C ASP A 164 12.66 -19.68 -27.56
N GLY A 165 11.63 -19.05 -26.99
CA GLY A 165 10.60 -19.73 -26.21
C GLY A 165 10.96 -19.98 -24.74
N SER A 166 12.15 -19.59 -24.29
CA SER A 166 12.54 -19.67 -22.88
C SER A 166 11.78 -18.65 -22.02
N VAL A 167 11.63 -18.93 -20.72
CA VAL A 167 11.09 -17.95 -19.77
C VAL A 167 12.24 -17.07 -19.33
N ILE A 168 12.11 -15.77 -19.57
CA ILE A 168 13.15 -14.77 -19.32
C ILE A 168 12.76 -13.82 -18.18
N GLY A 169 11.62 -14.08 -17.54
CA GLY A 169 11.11 -13.23 -16.48
C GLY A 169 9.60 -13.38 -16.27
N TYR A 170 9.09 -12.58 -15.36
CA TYR A 170 7.68 -12.56 -14.98
C TYR A 170 7.15 -11.13 -14.88
N GLU A 171 5.91 -10.95 -15.31
CA GLU A 171 5.13 -9.74 -15.15
C GLU A 171 4.14 -9.98 -14.03
N ILE A 172 4.19 -9.19 -12.96
CA ILE A 172 3.25 -9.25 -11.84
C ILE A 172 2.37 -8.02 -11.88
N ARG A 173 1.05 -8.27 -11.92
CA ARG A 173 0.06 -7.22 -12.03
C ARG A 173 -1.04 -7.34 -10.99
N PRO A 174 -1.41 -6.23 -10.35
CA PRO A 174 -2.60 -6.19 -9.51
C PRO A 174 -3.86 -6.18 -10.38
N THR A 175 -4.91 -6.81 -9.87
CA THR A 175 -6.27 -6.71 -10.37
C THR A 175 -7.00 -5.65 -9.57
N TYR A 176 -7.52 -4.64 -10.25
CA TYR A 176 -8.19 -3.53 -9.61
C TYR A 176 -9.70 -3.72 -9.52
N ILE A 177 -10.31 -3.16 -8.47
CA ILE A 177 -11.77 -3.06 -8.34
C ILE A 177 -12.32 -2.22 -9.50
N ARG A 178 -13.17 -2.84 -10.33
CA ARG A 178 -13.71 -2.25 -11.55
C ARG A 178 -14.48 -0.95 -11.31
N GLN A 179 -15.18 -0.81 -10.17
CA GLN A 179 -15.93 0.40 -9.81
C GLN A 179 -15.06 1.66 -9.77
N PHE A 180 -13.77 1.54 -9.45
CA PHE A 180 -12.87 2.69 -9.33
C PHE A 180 -12.05 2.95 -10.61
N TYR A 181 -11.73 1.91 -11.38
CA TYR A 181 -10.82 2.01 -12.53
C TYR A 181 -11.49 1.79 -13.89
N GLY A 182 -12.75 1.38 -13.93
CA GLY A 182 -13.53 1.10 -15.14
C GLY A 182 -13.12 -0.23 -15.83
N HIS A 183 -11.83 -0.52 -15.84
CA HIS A 183 -11.21 -1.78 -16.29
C HIS A 183 -10.53 -2.49 -15.13
N SER A 184 -10.50 -3.82 -15.18
CA SER A 184 -9.78 -4.66 -14.20
C SER A 184 -8.26 -4.49 -14.31
N ASP A 185 -7.75 -4.15 -15.50
CA ASP A 185 -6.34 -3.89 -15.78
C ASP A 185 -6.16 -2.59 -16.59
N PRO A 186 -5.76 -1.48 -15.94
CA PRO A 186 -5.59 -0.18 -16.58
C PRO A 186 -4.25 -0.04 -17.34
N LEU A 187 -3.37 -1.04 -17.29
CA LEU A 187 -2.01 -0.96 -17.82
C LEU A 187 -1.88 -1.68 -19.16
N ASP A 188 -1.22 -1.05 -20.12
CA ASP A 188 -0.75 -1.67 -21.36
C ASP A 188 0.78 -1.78 -21.26
N ILE A 189 1.28 -3.00 -21.09
CA ILE A 189 2.72 -3.31 -21.03
C ILE A 189 3.09 -4.05 -22.32
N LYS A 190 4.10 -3.53 -23.01
CA LYS A 190 4.63 -4.10 -24.25
C LYS A 190 6.12 -4.35 -24.11
N TYR A 191 6.59 -5.40 -24.76
CA TYR A 191 7.99 -5.78 -24.78
C TYR A 191 8.52 -5.62 -26.21
N SER A 192 9.70 -5.00 -26.33
CA SER A 192 10.44 -4.95 -27.59
C SER A 192 11.79 -5.62 -27.41
N PHE A 193 12.04 -6.66 -28.20
CA PHE A 193 13.27 -7.44 -28.13
C PHE A 193 14.34 -6.84 -29.03
N ASN A 194 15.55 -6.69 -28.49
CA ASN A 194 16.74 -6.32 -29.24
C ASN A 194 17.95 -7.11 -28.74
N ARG A 195 18.24 -8.24 -29.40
CA ARG A 195 19.32 -9.15 -29.03
C ARG A 195 19.18 -9.62 -27.57
N ARG A 196 20.05 -9.13 -26.69
CA ARG A 196 20.11 -9.45 -25.25
C ARG A 196 19.41 -8.42 -24.37
N ARG A 197 18.54 -7.59 -24.95
CA ARG A 197 17.83 -6.53 -24.24
C ARG A 197 16.35 -6.60 -24.55
N VAL A 198 15.55 -6.35 -23.53
CA VAL A 198 14.10 -6.25 -23.62
C VAL A 198 13.68 -4.88 -23.12
N SER A 199 13.25 -4.02 -24.04
CA SER A 199 12.66 -2.74 -23.65
C SER A 199 11.23 -2.96 -23.18
N VAL A 200 10.93 -2.55 -21.94
CA VAL A 200 9.61 -2.64 -21.33
C VAL A 200 8.91 -1.30 -21.46
N PHE A 201 7.88 -1.24 -22.29
CA PHE A 201 7.04 -0.06 -22.47
C PHE A 201 5.77 -0.20 -21.65
N ILE A 202 5.61 0.64 -20.64
CA ILE A 202 4.39 0.71 -19.84
C ILE A 202 3.65 2.02 -20.11
N ARG A 203 2.34 1.90 -20.35
CA ARG A 203 1.46 3.05 -20.54
C ARG A 203 0.08 2.78 -19.97
N LEU A 204 -0.68 3.86 -19.79
CA LEU A 204 -2.09 3.77 -19.45
C LEU A 204 -2.89 3.42 -20.69
N LYS A 205 -3.85 2.49 -20.55
CA LYS A 205 -4.86 2.31 -21.58
C LYS A 205 -5.67 3.61 -21.68
N SER A 206 -5.83 4.13 -22.89
CA SER A 206 -6.78 5.21 -23.15
C SER A 206 -8.15 4.73 -22.67
N ARG A 207 -8.86 5.57 -21.92
CA ARG A 207 -10.28 5.33 -21.69
C ARG A 207 -10.97 5.33 -23.06
N PRO A 208 -11.82 4.34 -23.38
CA PRO A 208 -12.76 4.48 -24.48
C PRO A 208 -13.73 5.63 -24.21
#